data_AF-A0A377I832-F1
#
_entry.id   AF-A0A377I832-F1
#
_cell.length_a   1.000
_cell.length_b   1.000
_cell.length_c   1.000
_cell.angle_alpha   90.00
_cell.angle_beta   90.00
_cell.angle_gamma   90.00
#
_symmetry.space_group_name_H-M   'P 1'
#
loop_
_entity.id
_entity.type
_entity.pdbx_description
1 polymer ?
#
loop_
_entity_poly.entity_id
_entity_poly.type
_entity_poly.pdbx_seq_one_letter_code
_entity_poly.pdbx_strand_id
1 'polypeptide(L)'
;MSNQFIPNSFQLPNAVVDGLICDLTGSELKCYLVIVRKTKGWNKDCDAISISQLMEVTGLSNRAVIDACNHLTEIGLLTRQKGARGVNVFTPNLCKKFTSEESSPVKKVHKIL
;
A
#
# COMPACT_ATOMS: atom_id res chain seq x y z
N MET A 1 3.64 16.83 26.70
CA MET A 1 4.38 16.19 25.59
C MET A 1 3.92 16.84 24.31
N SER A 2 4.78 17.62 23.67
CA SER A 2 4.47 18.29 22.41
C SER A 2 4.30 17.24 21.32
N ASN A 3 3.07 17.05 20.85
CA ASN A 3 2.78 16.22 19.69
C ASN A 3 3.50 16.84 18.49
N GLN A 4 4.68 16.32 18.14
CA GLN A 4 5.55 16.88 17.13
C GLN A 4 4.97 16.52 15.76
N PHE A 5 3.98 17.30 15.32
CA PHE A 5 3.37 17.16 14.02
C PHE A 5 4.41 17.48 12.95
N ILE A 6 4.70 16.49 12.10
CA ILE A 6 5.58 16.67 10.95
C ILE A 6 4.70 17.02 9.74
N PRO A 7 4.64 18.29 9.32
CA PRO A 7 3.86 18.65 8.14
C PRO A 7 4.42 17.95 6.89
N ASN A 8 3.56 17.72 5.91
CA ASN A 8 3.90 17.05 4.64
C ASN A 8 4.40 15.60 4.75
N SER A 9 4.12 14.92 5.86
CA SER A 9 4.34 13.48 6.01
C SER A 9 3.05 12.67 5.79
N PHE A 10 3.19 11.38 5.51
CA PHE A 10 2.08 10.43 5.52
C PHE A 10 2.51 9.16 6.25
N GLN A 11 1.54 8.45 6.81
CA GLN A 11 1.79 7.21 7.53
C GLN A 11 1.77 6.02 6.57
N LEU A 12 2.71 5.11 6.75
CA LEU A 12 2.81 3.83 6.06
C LEU A 12 2.80 2.72 7.12
N PRO A 13 2.05 1.62 6.95
CA PRO A 13 2.09 0.51 7.90
C PRO A 13 3.48 -0.14 7.94
N ASN A 14 3.97 -0.44 9.13
CA ASN A 14 5.26 -1.13 9.31
C ASN A 14 5.30 -2.47 8.59
N ALA A 15 4.18 -3.19 8.51
CA ALA A 15 4.08 -4.45 7.74
C ALA A 15 4.51 -4.30 6.27
N VAL A 16 4.37 -3.10 5.69
CA VAL A 16 4.88 -2.81 4.35
C VAL A 16 6.41 -2.73 4.35
N VAL A 17 6.99 -2.12 5.38
CA VAL A 17 8.44 -1.97 5.49
C VAL A 17 9.09 -3.31 5.82
N ASP A 18 8.54 -4.04 6.78
CA ASP A 18 9.18 -5.21 7.38
C ASP A 18 9.10 -6.46 6.50
N GLY A 19 8.00 -6.63 5.75
CA GLY A 19 7.81 -7.80 4.87
C GLY A 19 7.86 -7.44 3.39
N LEU A 20 7.10 -6.43 2.97
CA LEU A 20 6.89 -6.16 1.55
C LEU A 20 8.09 -5.55 0.83
N ILE A 21 9.02 -4.88 1.52
CA ILE A 21 10.20 -4.31 0.86
C ILE A 21 11.09 -5.39 0.23
N CYS A 22 11.20 -6.57 0.85
CA CYS A 22 12.02 -7.65 0.32
C CYS A 22 11.35 -8.36 -0.86
N ASP A 23 10.02 -8.45 -0.83
CA ASP A 23 9.24 -9.21 -1.82
C ASP A 23 8.87 -8.38 -3.06
N LEU A 24 8.72 -7.06 -2.91
CA LEU A 24 8.37 -6.17 -4.01
C LEU A 24 9.60 -5.73 -4.79
N THR A 25 9.46 -5.69 -6.10
CA THR A 25 10.44 -5.04 -6.97
C THR A 25 10.46 -3.53 -6.73
N GLY A 26 11.57 -2.87 -7.10
CA GLY A 26 11.69 -1.42 -6.99
C GLY A 26 10.61 -0.64 -7.76
N SER A 27 10.09 -1.21 -8.85
CA SER A 27 8.99 -0.62 -9.63
C SER A 27 7.66 -0.69 -8.86
N GLU A 28 7.35 -1.85 -8.28
CA GLU A 28 6.13 -2.06 -7.50
C GLU A 28 6.10 -1.21 -6.25
N LEU A 29 7.21 -1.17 -5.50
CA LEU A 29 7.32 -0.35 -4.30
C LEU A 29 7.10 1.14 -4.63
N LYS A 30 7.71 1.64 -5.71
CA LYS A 30 7.49 3.03 -6.19
C LYS A 30 6.02 3.29 -6.49
N CYS A 31 5.39 2.43 -7.29
CA CYS A 31 3.97 2.58 -7.63
C CYS A 31 3.07 2.54 -6.40
N TYR A 32 3.32 1.61 -5.47
CA TYR A 32 2.55 1.47 -4.23
C TYR A 32 2.65 2.73 -3.35
N LEU A 33 3.87 3.24 -3.12
CA LEU A 33 4.09 4.43 -2.30
C LEU A 33 3.40 5.67 -2.87
N VAL A 34 3.44 5.86 -4.19
CA VAL A 34 2.76 6.99 -4.84
C VAL A 34 1.24 6.90 -4.64
N ILE A 35 0.65 5.71 -4.77
CA ILE A 35 -0.78 5.49 -4.56
C ILE A 35 -1.17 5.73 -3.09
N VAL A 36 -0.39 5.23 -2.13
CA VAL A 36 -0.62 5.49 -0.69
C VAL A 36 -0.52 6.99 -0.38
N ARG A 37 0.46 7.70 -0.95
CA ARG A 37 0.61 9.15 -0.79
C ARG A 37 -0.59 9.92 -1.34
N LYS A 38 -1.16 9.48 -2.48
CA LYS A 38 -2.32 10.12 -3.13
C LYS A 38 -3.65 9.80 -2.46
N THR A 39 -3.71 8.74 -1.66
CA THR A 39 -4.90 8.34 -0.90
C THR A 39 -4.80 8.79 0.55
N LYS A 40 -4.05 8.05 1.38
CA LYS A 40 -3.92 8.30 2.81
C LYS A 40 -3.22 9.62 3.14
N GLY A 41 -2.26 10.02 2.30
CA GLY A 41 -1.65 11.35 2.40
C GLY A 41 -2.59 12.53 2.08
N TRP A 42 -3.83 12.25 1.66
CA TRP A 42 -4.91 13.23 1.44
C TRP A 42 -6.15 12.91 2.29
N ASN A 43 -6.03 11.99 3.25
CA ASN A 43 -7.15 11.47 4.05
C ASN A 43 -8.31 10.92 3.20
N LYS A 44 -7.99 10.22 2.09
CA LYS A 44 -8.93 9.50 1.22
C LYS A 44 -8.70 8.00 1.29
N ASP A 45 -9.77 7.23 1.09
CA ASP A 45 -9.68 5.76 0.98
C ASP A 45 -9.27 5.29 -0.41
N CYS A 46 -9.69 6.00 -1.44
CA CYS A 46 -9.33 5.72 -2.82
C CYS A 46 -9.08 7.03 -3.60
N ASP A 47 -8.36 6.95 -4.71
CA ASP A 47 -8.12 8.10 -5.58
C ASP A 47 -8.08 7.66 -7.05
N ALA A 48 -8.55 8.54 -7.94
CA ALA A 48 -8.50 8.33 -9.37
C ALA A 48 -7.13 8.79 -9.90
N ILE A 49 -6.29 7.84 -10.30
CA ILE A 49 -4.91 8.11 -10.71
C ILE A 49 -4.70 7.56 -12.12
N SER A 50 -4.26 8.42 -13.02
CA SER A 50 -3.91 8.02 -14.39
C SER A 50 -2.54 7.35 -14.43
N ILE A 51 -2.32 6.48 -15.42
CA ILE A 51 -1.01 5.84 -15.63
C ILE A 51 0.07 6.89 -15.91
N SER A 52 -0.25 7.95 -16.66
CA SER A 52 0.70 9.04 -16.94
C SER A 52 1.16 9.77 -15.67
N GLN A 53 0.27 10.00 -14.71
CA GLN A 53 0.65 10.60 -13.41
C GLN A 53 1.58 9.66 -12.62
N LEU A 54 1.33 8.35 -12.66
CA LEU A 54 2.23 7.38 -12.03
C LEU A 54 3.60 7.39 -12.70
N MET A 55 3.65 7.39 -14.04
CA MET A 55 4.90 7.46 -14.79
C MET A 55 5.70 8.71 -14.45
N GLU A 56 5.05 9.88 -14.41
CA GLU A 56 5.69 11.16 -14.10
C GLU A 56 6.33 11.16 -12.71
N VAL A 57 5.61 10.66 -11.70
CA VAL A 57 6.10 10.65 -10.32
C VAL A 57 7.14 9.55 -10.07
N THR A 58 6.97 8.38 -10.69
CA THR A 58 7.86 7.22 -10.46
C THR A 58 9.09 7.19 -11.39
N GLY A 59 9.05 7.92 -12.49
CA GLY A 59 10.05 7.88 -13.57
C GLY A 59 10.04 6.58 -14.37
N LEU A 60 9.00 5.75 -14.24
CA LEU A 60 8.91 4.43 -14.88
C LEU A 60 8.27 4.52 -16.27
N SER A 61 8.56 3.53 -17.10
CA SER A 61 7.88 3.36 -18.39
C SER A 61 6.42 2.96 -18.20
N ASN A 62 5.59 3.22 -19.21
CA ASN A 62 4.16 2.90 -19.16
C ASN A 62 3.91 1.42 -18.85
N ARG A 63 4.68 0.53 -19.50
CA ARG A 63 4.58 -0.92 -19.28
C ARG A 63 4.98 -1.31 -17.87
N ALA A 64 6.09 -0.78 -17.35
CA ALA A 64 6.52 -1.06 -15.98
C ALA A 64 5.48 -0.62 -14.93
N VAL A 65 4.83 0.54 -15.12
CA VAL A 65 3.74 1.00 -14.24
C VAL A 65 2.53 0.06 -14.31
N ILE A 66 2.12 -0.33 -15.52
CA ILE A 66 0.97 -1.22 -15.71
C ILE A 66 1.25 -2.59 -15.07
N ASP A 67 2.41 -3.17 -15.34
CA ASP A 67 2.81 -4.48 -14.81
C ASP A 67 2.88 -4.44 -13.28
N ALA A 68 3.50 -3.40 -12.71
CA ALA A 68 3.55 -3.18 -11.27
C ALA A 68 2.15 -3.05 -10.65
N CYS A 69 1.27 -2.22 -11.22
CA CYS A 69 -0.10 -2.07 -10.72
C CYS A 69 -0.91 -3.37 -10.80
N ASN A 70 -0.70 -4.16 -11.85
CA ASN A 70 -1.36 -5.45 -12.01
C ASN A 70 -0.88 -6.44 -10.95
N HIS A 71 0.44 -6.57 -10.75
CA HIS A 71 0.99 -7.47 -9.74
C HIS A 71 0.56 -7.07 -8.32
N LEU A 72 0.63 -5.78 -7.99
CA LEU A 72 0.13 -5.25 -6.71
C LEU A 72 -1.37 -5.54 -6.46
N THR A 73 -2.16 -5.61 -7.53
CA THR A 73 -3.59 -6.00 -7.46
C THR A 73 -3.75 -7.51 -7.29
N GLU A 74 -2.91 -8.30 -7.93
CA GLU A 74 -2.89 -9.77 -7.84
C GLU A 74 -2.56 -10.26 -6.43
N ILE A 75 -1.49 -9.75 -5.82
CA ILE A 75 -1.17 -10.01 -4.40
C ILE A 75 -2.15 -9.28 -3.46
N GLY A 76 -2.95 -8.36 -4.02
CA GLY A 76 -4.03 -7.62 -3.40
C GLY A 76 -3.60 -6.63 -2.33
N LEU A 77 -2.43 -6.02 -2.52
CA LEU A 77 -2.06 -4.78 -1.84
C LEU A 77 -2.84 -3.57 -2.37
N LEU A 78 -3.34 -3.67 -3.60
CA LEU A 78 -4.20 -2.67 -4.21
C LEU A 78 -5.50 -3.30 -4.71
N THR A 79 -6.55 -2.50 -4.74
CA THR A 79 -7.76 -2.78 -5.50
C THR A 79 -7.87 -1.73 -6.61
N ARG A 80 -8.13 -2.16 -7.83
CA ARG A 80 -8.29 -1.28 -9.00
C ARG A 80 -9.72 -1.37 -9.53
N GLN A 81 -10.35 -0.21 -9.71
CA GLN A 81 -11.69 -0.09 -10.30
C GLN A 81 -11.68 0.93 -11.45
N LYS A 82 -12.67 0.84 -12.34
CA LYS A 82 -12.88 1.85 -13.39
C LYS A 82 -13.79 2.95 -12.86
N GLY A 83 -13.30 4.18 -12.82
CA GLY A 83 -14.08 5.35 -12.43
C GLY A 83 -14.96 5.87 -13.56
N ALA A 84 -15.81 6.85 -13.25
CA ALA A 84 -16.82 7.44 -14.16
C ALA A 84 -16.26 8.00 -15.48
N ARG A 85 -14.95 8.29 -15.56
CA ARG A 85 -14.26 8.83 -16.76
C ARG A 85 -13.29 7.83 -17.41
N GLY A 86 -13.39 6.54 -17.08
CA GLY A 86 -12.47 5.49 -17.57
C GLY A 86 -11.09 5.48 -16.90
N VAL A 87 -10.82 6.44 -16.00
CA VAL A 87 -9.62 6.53 -15.17
C VAL A 87 -9.62 5.39 -14.14
N ASN A 88 -8.42 4.89 -13.83
CA ASN A 88 -8.26 3.86 -12.80
C ASN A 88 -8.40 4.50 -11.42
N VAL A 89 -9.29 3.94 -10.60
CA VAL A 89 -9.44 4.28 -9.19
C VAL A 89 -8.70 3.22 -8.39
N PHE A 90 -7.73 3.65 -7.59
CA PHE A 90 -6.91 2.77 -6.77
C PHE A 90 -7.25 2.93 -5.29
N THR A 91 -7.35 1.80 -4.59
CA THR A 91 -7.57 1.70 -3.15
C THR A 91 -6.46 0.85 -2.54
N PRO A 92 -5.62 1.37 -1.63
CA PRO A 92 -4.62 0.57 -0.94
C PRO A 92 -5.23 -0.29 0.16
N ASN A 93 -4.92 -1.58 0.14
CA ASN A 93 -5.31 -2.55 1.17
C ASN A 93 -4.18 -2.61 2.21
N LEU A 94 -4.31 -1.86 3.29
CA LEU A 94 -3.27 -1.72 4.33
C LEU A 94 -3.24 -2.93 5.30
N CYS A 95 -4.33 -3.70 5.36
CA CYS A 95 -4.49 -4.87 6.21
C CYS A 95 -4.73 -6.12 5.36
N LYS A 96 -3.71 -6.59 4.65
CA LYS A 96 -3.63 -8.03 4.40
C LYS A 96 -2.70 -8.62 5.45
N LYS A 97 -3.25 -9.51 6.26
CA LYS A 97 -2.44 -10.43 7.05
C LYS A 97 -1.60 -11.23 6.04
N PHE A 98 -0.31 -10.91 5.92
CA PHE A 98 0.68 -11.88 5.43
C PHE A 98 0.84 -12.94 6.52
N THR A 99 -0.21 -13.73 6.75
CA THR A 99 -0.16 -14.85 7.68
C THR A 99 -0.13 -16.12 6.87
N SER A 100 1.06 -16.57 6.52
CA SER A 100 1.48 -17.89 7.01
C SER A 100 2.01 -17.65 8.42
N GLU A 101 1.18 -17.31 9.38
CA GLU A 101 0.79 -18.25 10.42
C GLU A 101 -0.54 -17.81 11.06
N GLU A 102 -1.46 -18.77 11.22
CA GLU A 102 -2.51 -18.71 12.23
C GLU A 102 -1.86 -18.34 13.57
N SER A 103 -2.13 -17.13 14.08
CA SER A 103 -1.75 -16.75 15.44
C SER A 103 -2.55 -17.63 16.39
N SER A 104 -1.99 -18.78 16.75
CA SER A 104 -2.55 -19.65 17.78
C SER A 104 -2.68 -18.83 19.08
N PRO A 105 -3.83 -18.89 19.78
CA PRO A 105 -4.00 -18.15 21.02
C PRO A 105 -2.97 -18.61 22.04
N VAL A 106 -2.09 -17.70 22.48
CA VAL A 106 -1.12 -17.97 23.55
C VAL A 106 -1.91 -18.45 24.77
N LYS A 107 -1.72 -19.72 25.15
CA LYS A 107 -2.32 -20.30 26.35
C LYS A 107 -1.82 -19.50 27.55
N LYS A 108 -2.72 -18.73 28.17
CA LYS A 108 -2.44 -18.00 29.40
C LYS A 108 -2.32 -19.02 30.55
N VAL A 109 -1.10 -19.48 30.82
CA VAL A 109 -0.81 -20.32 32.00
C VAL A 109 -0.59 -19.40 33.18
N HIS A 110 -1.64 -19.11 33.94
CA HIS A 110 -1.48 -18.74 35.34
C HIS A 110 -1.60 -20.03 36.16
N LYS A 111 -0.45 -20.62 36.50
CA LYS A 111 -0.33 -21.46 37.70
C LYS A 111 -0.29 -20.51 38.88
N ILE A 112 -1.33 -20.51 39.68
CA ILE A 112 -1.28 -19.97 41.04
C ILE A 112 -1.33 -21.20 41.94
N LEU A 113 -0.25 -21.35 42.72
CA LEU A 113 -0.16 -22.23 43.88
C LEU A 113 -1.06 -21.70 44.99
#